data_AF-A0A520I4K9-F1
#
_entry.id   AF-A0A520I4K9-F1
#
_cell.length_a   1.000
_cell.length_b   1.000
_cell.length_c   1.000
_cell.angle_alpha   90.00
_cell.angle_beta   90.00
_cell.angle_gamma   90.00
#
_symmetry.space_group_name_H-M   'P 1'
#
loop_
_entity.id
_entity.type
_entity.pdbx_description
1 polymer ?
#
loop_
_entity_poly.entity_id
_entity_poly.type
_entity_poly.pdbx_seq_one_letter_code
_entity_poly.pdbx_strand_id
1 'polypeptide(L)'
;GFGVVHVFILLWPGDILHTYAIAAMVAFLFRRMRPRWLITIGLVAAVAQLGGAGYFAYYQTLQEQTRVAEIGAARAAGRPVSGDDRKLLAKVATGNAKRAKSKAEARAKIVAEDKARTSSFATWAAMQWSITVYLETHGFELLFVWEAASVMLIGAALYKLGILQGARSRGFYLRMTLIAYAVAIPLRIVGAIEQTRFDDAPKTMWATVEVAREAMTIGHVGAVCLLLGTGFGATLLRPFIAAGRAALSIYILQTIVCLWILFPPFGLALYGTLGWAGLMATALAINIALLLLANAYVRRFDIAPVEWVWRSLVEGRALPWRKATLPPFSGELRPA
;
A
#
# COMPACT_ATOMS: atom_id res chain seq x y z
N GLY A 1 -9.46 -13.23 -12.05
CA GLY A 1 -9.25 -14.60 -11.56
C GLY A 1 -8.67 -14.59 -10.16
N PHE A 2 -7.34 -14.50 -10.03
CA PHE A 2 -6.64 -14.61 -8.74
C PHE A 2 -7.12 -13.62 -7.67
N GLY A 3 -7.34 -12.35 -8.00
CA GLY A 3 -7.86 -11.37 -7.02
C GLY A 3 -9.23 -11.75 -6.48
N VAL A 4 -10.16 -12.19 -7.33
CA VAL A 4 -11.50 -12.67 -6.92
C VAL A 4 -11.38 -13.90 -5.99
N VAL A 5 -10.49 -14.84 -6.30
CA VAL A 5 -10.20 -15.97 -5.41
C VAL A 5 -9.62 -15.49 -4.08
N HIS A 6 -8.70 -14.52 -4.11
CA HIS A 6 -8.08 -13.99 -2.90
C HIS A 6 -9.09 -13.28 -1.99
N VAL A 7 -9.99 -12.49 -2.58
CA VAL A 7 -11.06 -11.79 -1.88
C VAL A 7 -12.11 -12.74 -1.32
N PHE A 8 -12.69 -13.59 -2.17
CA PHE A 8 -13.90 -14.35 -1.79
C PHE A 8 -13.61 -15.72 -1.21
N ILE A 9 -12.49 -16.35 -1.58
CA ILE A 9 -12.12 -17.69 -1.08
C ILE A 9 -11.09 -17.58 0.04
N LEU A 10 -10.06 -16.74 -0.11
CA LEU A 10 -9.06 -16.53 0.95
C LEU A 10 -9.46 -15.45 1.95
N LEU A 11 -10.64 -14.84 1.77
CA LEU A 11 -11.32 -13.96 2.72
C LEU A 11 -10.46 -12.74 3.09
N TRP A 12 -9.78 -12.17 2.11
CA TRP A 12 -8.96 -10.96 2.26
C TRP A 12 -9.60 -9.74 1.59
N PRO A 13 -10.24 -8.85 2.35
CA PRO A 13 -10.91 -7.65 1.80
C PRO A 13 -9.95 -6.61 1.24
N GLY A 14 -8.68 -6.64 1.63
CA GLY A 14 -7.65 -5.68 1.19
C GLY A 14 -6.82 -6.17 0.00
N ASP A 15 -7.40 -7.00 -0.88
CA ASP A 15 -6.68 -7.58 -2.01
C ASP A 15 -6.15 -6.49 -2.95
N ILE A 16 -4.87 -6.57 -3.28
CA ILE A 16 -4.26 -5.66 -4.26
C ILE A 16 -4.16 -6.31 -5.65
N LEU A 17 -4.37 -7.63 -5.77
CA LEU A 17 -4.24 -8.32 -7.06
C LEU A 17 -5.33 -7.90 -8.04
N HIS A 18 -6.57 -7.75 -7.54
CA HIS A 18 -7.67 -7.21 -8.32
C HIS A 18 -7.39 -5.78 -8.78
N THR A 19 -7.05 -4.90 -7.83
CA THR A 19 -6.69 -3.51 -8.09
C THR A 19 -5.56 -3.36 -9.09
N TYR A 20 -4.47 -4.11 -8.91
CA TYR A 20 -3.31 -4.06 -9.81
C TYR A 20 -3.61 -4.63 -11.18
N ALA A 21 -4.51 -5.61 -11.30
CA ALA A 21 -4.93 -6.11 -12.61
C ALA A 21 -5.65 -5.02 -13.40
N ILE A 22 -6.59 -4.30 -12.77
CA ILE A 22 -7.32 -3.19 -13.43
C ILE A 22 -6.37 -2.02 -13.71
N ALA A 23 -5.56 -1.62 -12.74
CA ALA A 23 -4.57 -0.55 -12.92
C ALA A 23 -3.58 -0.88 -14.04
N ALA A 24 -3.14 -2.14 -14.16
CA ALA A 24 -2.27 -2.58 -15.25
C ALA A 24 -2.96 -2.51 -16.61
N MET A 25 -4.27 -2.81 -16.72
CA MET A 25 -5.03 -2.63 -17.95
C MET A 25 -5.04 -1.16 -18.40
N VAL A 26 -5.23 -0.23 -17.45
CA VAL A 26 -5.16 1.21 -17.72
C VAL A 26 -3.74 1.61 -18.14
N ALA A 27 -2.73 1.23 -17.35
CA ALA A 27 -1.33 1.57 -17.61
C ALA A 27 -0.83 1.01 -18.97
N PHE A 28 -1.34 -0.16 -19.39
CA PHE A 28 -0.98 -0.79 -20.66
C PHE A 28 -1.33 0.07 -21.89
N LEU A 29 -2.38 0.90 -21.80
CA LEU A 29 -2.75 1.86 -22.86
C LEU A 29 -1.62 2.85 -23.14
N PHE A 30 -0.82 3.19 -22.12
CA PHE A 30 0.26 4.16 -22.20
C PHE A 30 1.64 3.53 -22.47
N ARG A 31 1.76 2.20 -22.57
CA ARG A 31 3.05 1.48 -22.62
C ARG A 31 4.01 1.94 -23.74
N ARG A 32 3.48 2.45 -24.85
CA ARG A 32 4.28 2.94 -26.00
C ARG A 32 4.71 4.40 -25.88
N MET A 33 4.20 5.12 -24.88
CA MET A 33 4.51 6.55 -24.70
C MET A 33 5.95 6.79 -24.27
N ARG A 34 6.46 7.98 -24.63
CA ARG A 34 7.78 8.46 -24.22
C ARG A 34 7.80 8.74 -22.71
N PRO A 35 8.96 8.57 -22.02
CA PRO A 35 9.05 8.72 -20.56
C PRO A 35 8.52 10.06 -20.03
N ARG A 36 8.76 11.17 -20.75
CA ARG A 36 8.26 12.50 -20.35
C ARG A 36 6.75 12.53 -20.16
N TRP A 37 5.99 11.88 -21.05
CA TRP A 37 4.53 11.87 -20.98
C TRP A 37 4.02 10.93 -19.88
N LEU A 38 4.69 9.80 -19.68
CA LEU A 38 4.39 8.89 -18.57
C LEU A 38 4.56 9.59 -17.21
N ILE A 39 5.65 10.36 -17.04
CA ILE A 39 5.88 11.18 -15.84
C ILE A 39 4.80 12.26 -15.71
N THR A 40 4.55 13.04 -16.78
CA THR A 40 3.56 14.12 -16.72
C THR A 40 2.16 13.60 -16.37
N ILE A 41 1.69 12.54 -17.04
CA ILE A 41 0.36 11.97 -16.78
C ILE A 41 0.30 11.39 -15.37
N GLY A 42 1.31 10.62 -14.96
CA GLY A 42 1.36 10.02 -13.63
C GLY A 42 1.39 11.07 -12.51
N LEU A 43 2.21 12.11 -12.65
CA LEU A 43 2.26 13.21 -11.68
C LEU A 43 0.97 14.03 -11.65
N VAL A 44 0.38 14.33 -12.81
CA VAL A 44 -0.91 15.05 -12.85
C VAL A 44 -2.00 14.23 -12.18
N ALA A 45 -2.05 12.92 -12.42
CA ALA A 45 -3.03 12.03 -11.81
C ALA A 45 -2.82 11.90 -10.28
N ALA A 46 -1.57 11.81 -9.82
CA ALA A 46 -1.23 11.82 -8.40
C ALA A 46 -1.57 13.17 -7.72
N VAL A 47 -1.28 14.29 -8.38
CA VAL A 47 -1.63 15.64 -7.88
C VAL A 47 -3.15 15.85 -7.88
N ALA A 48 -3.87 15.34 -8.86
CA ALA A 48 -5.33 15.41 -8.87
C ALA A 48 -5.94 14.68 -7.66
N GLN A 49 -5.36 13.53 -7.28
CA GLN A 49 -5.76 12.79 -6.08
C GLN A 49 -5.46 13.58 -4.79
N LEU A 50 -4.30 14.23 -4.71
CA LEU A 50 -3.94 15.15 -3.61
C LEU A 50 -4.89 16.33 -3.49
N GLY A 51 -5.20 16.96 -4.62
CA GLY A 51 -6.09 18.11 -4.70
C GLY A 51 -7.49 17.74 -4.21
N GLY A 52 -8.11 16.73 -4.83
CA GLY A 52 -9.53 16.41 -4.64
C GLY A 52 -9.95 16.08 -3.19
N ALA A 53 -9.10 15.38 -2.42
CA ALA A 53 -9.51 14.86 -1.10
C ALA A 53 -8.62 15.33 0.07
N GLY A 54 -7.33 15.56 -0.15
CA GLY A 54 -6.38 15.82 0.93
C GLY A 54 -6.20 17.30 1.23
N TYR A 55 -5.65 18.03 0.26
CA TYR A 55 -5.31 19.45 0.42
C TYR A 55 -6.55 20.34 0.61
N PHE A 56 -7.56 20.20 -0.24
CA PHE A 56 -8.78 21.01 -0.13
C PHE A 56 -9.53 20.73 1.18
N ALA A 57 -9.61 19.47 1.62
CA ALA A 57 -10.26 19.12 2.88
C ALA A 57 -9.51 19.69 4.09
N TYR A 58 -8.17 19.62 4.09
CA TYR A 58 -7.33 20.24 5.11
C TYR A 58 -7.55 21.75 5.17
N TYR A 59 -7.42 22.43 4.03
CA TYR A 59 -7.53 23.88 3.95
C TYR A 59 -8.93 24.37 4.34
N GLN A 60 -9.98 23.72 3.84
CA GLN A 60 -11.36 24.06 4.18
C GLN A 60 -11.62 23.85 5.68
N THR A 61 -11.17 22.73 6.26
CA THR A 61 -11.38 22.45 7.69
C THR A 61 -10.64 23.49 8.55
N LEU A 62 -9.40 23.84 8.17
CA LEU A 62 -8.62 24.87 8.84
C LEU A 62 -9.36 26.22 8.82
N GLN A 63 -9.81 26.67 7.65
CA GLN A 63 -10.57 27.92 7.51
C GLN A 63 -11.86 27.91 8.33
N GLU A 64 -12.62 26.81 8.28
CA GLU A 64 -13.87 26.67 9.04
C GLU A 64 -13.61 26.77 10.54
N GLN A 65 -12.59 26.09 11.06
CA GLN A 65 -12.25 26.13 12.49
C GLN A 65 -11.75 27.52 12.94
N THR A 66 -10.87 28.16 12.16
CA THR A 66 -10.40 29.52 12.45
C THR A 66 -11.56 30.50 12.50
N ARG A 67 -12.47 30.42 11.52
CA ARG A 67 -13.62 31.32 11.46
C ARG A 67 -14.61 31.10 12.60
N VAL A 68 -14.85 29.85 13.00
CA VAL A 68 -15.68 29.53 14.18
C VAL A 68 -15.04 30.09 15.46
N ALA A 69 -13.73 30.01 15.61
CA ALA A 69 -13.01 30.58 16.75
C ALA A 69 -13.12 32.12 16.78
N GLU A 70 -12.99 32.79 15.63
CA GLU A 70 -13.19 34.24 15.50
C GLU A 70 -14.61 34.66 15.91
N ILE A 71 -15.64 33.94 15.44
CA ILE A 71 -17.04 34.20 15.81
C ILE A 71 -17.23 34.00 17.31
N GLY A 72 -16.63 32.96 17.89
CA GLY A 72 -16.65 32.72 19.34
C GLY A 72 -16.05 33.88 20.13
N ALA A 73 -14.88 34.37 19.72
CA ALA A 73 -14.21 35.51 20.35
C ALA A 73 -15.01 36.82 20.19
N ALA A 74 -15.58 37.06 19.00
CA ALA A 74 -16.43 38.23 18.76
C ALA A 74 -17.69 38.22 19.64
N ARG A 75 -18.33 37.04 19.80
CA ARG A 75 -19.48 36.86 20.69
C ARG A 75 -19.11 37.08 22.15
N ALA A 76 -17.94 36.60 22.59
CA ALA A 76 -17.42 36.85 23.94
C ALA A 76 -17.14 38.34 24.19
N ALA A 77 -16.75 39.08 23.16
CA ALA A 77 -16.58 40.54 23.18
C ALA A 77 -17.89 41.33 22.99
N GLY A 78 -19.07 40.67 23.00
CA GLY A 78 -20.37 41.33 22.89
C GLY A 78 -20.74 41.82 21.49
N ARG A 79 -19.99 41.45 20.45
CA ARG A 79 -20.30 41.85 19.07
C ARG A 79 -21.43 40.99 18.50
N PRO A 80 -22.35 41.57 17.71
CA PRO A 80 -23.45 40.82 17.11
C PRO A 80 -22.94 39.83 16.06
N VAL A 81 -23.54 38.64 16.02
CA VAL A 81 -23.22 37.59 15.03
C VAL A 81 -23.95 37.90 13.73
N SER A 82 -23.21 37.99 12.62
CA SER A 82 -23.78 38.29 11.30
C SER A 82 -24.70 37.15 10.79
N GLY A 83 -25.47 37.42 9.74
CA GLY A 83 -26.30 36.40 9.07
C GLY A 83 -25.46 35.26 8.49
N ASP A 84 -24.30 35.57 7.92
CA ASP A 84 -23.41 34.57 7.31
C ASP A 84 -22.66 33.76 8.36
N ASP A 85 -22.29 34.36 9.49
CA ASP A 85 -21.71 33.63 10.62
C ASP A 85 -22.72 32.62 11.20
N ARG A 86 -24.01 32.97 11.28
CA ARG A 86 -25.06 32.03 11.68
C ARG A 86 -25.20 30.86 10.71
N LYS A 87 -25.14 31.11 9.39
CA LYS A 87 -25.16 30.05 8.38
C LYS A 87 -23.95 29.12 8.52
N LEU A 88 -22.76 29.68 8.73
CA LEU A 88 -21.56 28.89 8.95
C LEU A 88 -21.67 28.02 10.21
N LEU A 89 -22.11 28.58 11.34
CA LEU A 89 -22.31 27.83 12.58
C LEU A 89 -23.33 26.68 12.39
N ALA A 90 -24.42 26.92 11.66
CA ALA A 90 -25.39 25.87 11.34
C ALA A 90 -24.81 24.77 10.44
N LYS A 91 -24.00 25.14 9.44
CA LYS A 91 -23.26 24.20 8.58
C LYS A 91 -22.32 23.33 9.40
N VAL A 92 -21.51 23.95 10.26
CA VAL A 92 -20.55 23.26 11.14
C VAL A 92 -21.28 22.35 12.13
N ALA A 93 -22.36 22.81 12.75
CA ALA A 93 -23.18 21.98 13.64
C ALA A 93 -23.74 20.74 12.93
N THR A 94 -24.24 20.91 11.70
CA THR A 94 -24.72 19.80 10.86
C THR A 94 -23.57 18.84 10.50
N GLY A 95 -22.41 19.37 10.15
CA GLY A 95 -21.20 18.58 9.87
C GLY A 95 -20.74 17.78 11.08
N ASN A 96 -20.73 18.39 12.27
CA ASN A 96 -20.38 17.73 13.52
C ASN A 96 -21.38 16.63 13.89
N ALA A 97 -22.68 16.85 13.69
CA ALA A 97 -23.70 15.83 13.88
C ALA A 97 -23.50 14.62 12.94
N LYS A 98 -23.20 14.86 11.66
CA LYS A 98 -22.86 13.80 10.70
C LYS A 98 -21.60 13.04 11.11
N ARG A 99 -20.54 13.74 11.53
CA ARG A 99 -19.30 13.13 12.03
C ARG A 99 -19.54 12.29 13.29
N ALA A 100 -20.35 12.78 14.23
CA ALA A 100 -20.72 12.05 15.44
C ALA A 100 -21.49 10.76 15.11
N LYS A 101 -22.46 10.83 14.18
CA LYS A 101 -23.18 9.66 13.66
C LYS A 101 -22.22 8.65 13.03
N SER A 102 -21.34 9.09 12.13
CA SER A 102 -20.35 8.24 11.48
C SER A 102 -19.40 7.56 12.49
N LYS A 103 -18.97 8.30 13.53
CA LYS A 103 -18.14 7.75 14.62
C LYS A 103 -18.90 6.70 15.43
N ALA A 104 -20.19 6.89 15.68
CA ALA A 104 -21.03 5.91 16.36
C ALA A 104 -21.22 4.64 15.51
N GLU A 105 -21.48 4.78 14.21
CA GLU A 105 -21.57 3.66 13.26
C GLU A 105 -20.26 2.88 13.18
N ALA A 106 -19.11 3.57 13.12
CA ALA A 106 -17.80 2.94 13.12
C ALA A 106 -17.55 2.14 14.42
N ARG A 107 -17.93 2.68 15.58
CA ARG A 107 -17.85 1.95 16.85
C ARG A 107 -18.72 0.69 16.85
N ALA A 108 -19.94 0.78 16.33
CA ALA A 108 -20.82 -0.38 16.22
C ALA A 108 -20.23 -1.47 15.30
N LYS A 109 -19.61 -1.09 14.18
CA LYS A 109 -18.89 -2.02 13.29
C LYS A 109 -17.72 -2.70 13.99
N ILE A 110 -16.92 -1.96 14.76
CA ILE A 110 -15.80 -2.52 15.54
C ILE A 110 -16.32 -3.59 16.53
N VAL A 111 -17.38 -3.29 17.28
CA VAL A 111 -17.98 -4.26 18.21
C VAL A 111 -18.48 -5.51 17.48
N ALA A 112 -19.08 -5.33 16.30
CA ALA A 112 -19.50 -6.47 15.47
C ALA A 112 -18.31 -7.29 14.96
N GLU A 113 -17.21 -6.64 14.58
CA GLU A 113 -15.97 -7.30 14.15
C GLU A 113 -15.33 -8.07 15.31
N ASP A 114 -15.22 -7.47 16.50
CA ASP A 114 -14.69 -8.11 17.71
C ASP A 114 -15.46 -9.40 18.03
N LYS A 115 -16.79 -9.33 17.94
CA LYS A 115 -17.64 -10.50 18.11
C LYS A 115 -17.39 -11.55 17.02
N ALA A 116 -17.31 -11.15 15.76
CA ALA A 116 -17.08 -12.07 14.65
C ALA A 116 -15.72 -12.78 14.77
N ARG A 117 -14.68 -12.07 15.23
CA ARG A 117 -13.32 -12.59 15.42
C ARG A 117 -13.14 -13.52 16.62
N THR A 118 -14.18 -13.70 17.44
CA THR A 118 -14.22 -14.63 18.57
C THR A 118 -15.33 -15.69 18.44
N SER A 119 -16.01 -15.74 17.30
CA SER A 119 -17.16 -16.62 17.04
C SER A 119 -16.78 -17.81 16.12
N SER A 120 -17.68 -18.22 15.22
CA SER A 120 -17.46 -19.32 14.29
C SER A 120 -16.78 -18.88 12.98
N PHE A 121 -16.24 -19.84 12.22
CA PHE A 121 -15.76 -19.61 10.85
C PHE A 121 -16.80 -18.91 9.98
N ALA A 122 -18.06 -19.37 10.01
CA ALA A 122 -19.13 -18.80 9.17
C ALA A 122 -19.40 -17.32 9.52
N THR A 123 -19.41 -16.99 10.81
CA THR A 123 -19.57 -15.60 11.27
C THR A 123 -18.42 -14.72 10.82
N TRP A 124 -17.18 -15.22 10.92
CA TRP A 124 -15.99 -14.51 10.48
C TRP A 124 -15.95 -14.32 8.95
N ALA A 125 -16.23 -15.37 8.18
CA ALA A 125 -16.28 -15.31 6.72
C ALA A 125 -17.35 -14.31 6.23
N ALA A 126 -18.55 -14.34 6.82
CA ALA A 126 -19.60 -13.37 6.55
C ALA A 126 -19.16 -11.93 6.84
N MET A 127 -18.41 -11.72 7.94
CA MET A 127 -17.82 -10.42 8.25
C MET A 127 -16.80 -9.98 7.19
N GLN A 128 -15.86 -10.85 6.76
CA GLN A 128 -14.88 -10.49 5.72
C GLN A 128 -15.54 -10.13 4.39
N TRP A 129 -16.57 -10.86 3.97
CA TRP A 129 -17.35 -10.50 2.78
C TRP A 129 -18.09 -9.17 2.96
N SER A 130 -18.65 -8.89 4.14
CA SER A 130 -19.31 -7.61 4.40
C SER A 130 -18.35 -6.42 4.31
N ILE A 131 -17.10 -6.58 4.77
CA ILE A 131 -16.05 -5.57 4.66
C ILE A 131 -15.70 -5.35 3.18
N THR A 132 -15.55 -6.43 2.42
CA THR A 132 -15.30 -6.38 0.98
C THR A 132 -16.41 -5.60 0.26
N VAL A 133 -17.67 -6.00 0.46
CA VAL A 133 -18.83 -5.32 -0.17
C VAL A 133 -18.88 -3.85 0.22
N TYR A 134 -18.57 -3.52 1.48
CA TYR A 134 -18.49 -2.13 1.91
C TYR A 134 -17.41 -1.35 1.14
N LEU A 135 -16.19 -1.88 1.01
CA LEU A 135 -15.11 -1.21 0.29
C LEU A 135 -15.47 -0.97 -1.18
N GLU A 136 -16.02 -1.99 -1.85
CA GLU A 136 -16.40 -1.93 -3.26
C GLU A 136 -17.56 -0.95 -3.52
N THR A 137 -18.61 -1.00 -2.68
CA THR A 137 -19.80 -0.13 -2.85
C THR A 137 -19.56 1.34 -2.54
N HIS A 138 -18.48 1.66 -1.82
CA HIS A 138 -18.12 3.04 -1.46
C HIS A 138 -17.06 3.66 -2.39
N GLY A 139 -16.73 2.99 -3.49
CA GLY A 139 -15.84 3.52 -4.52
C GLY A 139 -14.36 3.55 -4.15
N PHE A 140 -13.94 2.85 -3.07
CA PHE A 140 -12.54 2.77 -2.67
C PHE A 140 -11.68 2.09 -3.74
N GLU A 141 -12.22 1.08 -4.43
CA GLU A 141 -11.48 0.37 -5.47
C GLU A 141 -11.08 1.29 -6.63
N LEU A 142 -11.97 2.19 -7.06
CA LEU A 142 -11.64 3.16 -8.11
C LEU A 142 -10.49 4.09 -7.66
N LEU A 143 -10.48 4.51 -6.40
CA LEU A 143 -9.41 5.33 -5.84
C LEU A 143 -8.08 4.57 -5.80
N PHE A 144 -8.08 3.31 -5.38
CA PHE A 144 -6.87 2.48 -5.36
C PHE A 144 -6.35 2.15 -6.76
N VAL A 145 -7.24 1.88 -7.72
CA VAL A 145 -6.89 1.68 -9.13
C VAL A 145 -6.27 2.95 -9.70
N TRP A 146 -6.87 4.11 -9.42
CA TRP A 146 -6.34 5.40 -9.86
C TRP A 146 -4.95 5.67 -9.29
N GLU A 147 -4.80 5.49 -7.97
CA GLU A 147 -3.51 5.66 -7.27
C GLU A 147 -2.45 4.73 -7.86
N ALA A 148 -2.76 3.43 -7.97
CA ALA A 148 -1.86 2.42 -8.50
C ALA A 148 -1.47 2.71 -9.95
N ALA A 149 -2.44 3.03 -10.83
CA ALA A 149 -2.16 3.36 -12.22
C ALA A 149 -1.26 4.60 -12.33
N SER A 150 -1.51 5.63 -11.53
CA SER A 150 -0.73 6.88 -11.50
C SER A 150 0.75 6.60 -11.20
N VAL A 151 1.04 5.87 -10.13
CA VAL A 151 2.43 5.54 -9.74
C VAL A 151 3.07 4.49 -10.65
N MET A 152 2.28 3.58 -11.25
CA MET A 152 2.77 2.64 -12.27
C MET A 152 3.29 3.37 -13.52
N LEU A 153 2.62 4.44 -13.96
CA LEU A 153 3.10 5.26 -15.08
C LEU A 153 4.43 5.94 -14.75
N ILE A 154 4.56 6.50 -13.53
CA ILE A 154 5.83 7.07 -13.04
C ILE A 154 6.91 5.99 -13.03
N GLY A 155 6.63 4.82 -12.44
CA GLY A 155 7.56 3.69 -12.40
C GLY A 155 8.00 3.21 -13.79
N ALA A 156 7.06 3.10 -14.75
CA ALA A 156 7.36 2.74 -16.13
C ALA A 156 8.27 3.77 -16.82
N ALA A 157 8.11 5.06 -16.51
CA ALA A 157 9.00 6.09 -17.01
C ALA A 157 10.40 5.99 -16.39
N LEU A 158 10.51 5.81 -15.07
CA LEU A 158 11.78 5.62 -14.38
C LEU A 158 12.53 4.38 -14.90
N TYR A 159 11.79 3.30 -15.18
CA TYR A 159 12.33 2.12 -15.85
C TYR A 159 12.86 2.48 -17.25
N LYS A 160 12.09 3.14 -18.10
CA LYS A 160 12.57 3.54 -19.44
C LYS A 160 13.76 4.50 -19.41
N LEU A 161 13.93 5.26 -18.33
CA LEU A 161 15.06 6.15 -18.11
C LEU A 161 16.29 5.43 -17.53
N GLY A 162 16.24 4.12 -17.31
CA GLY A 162 17.36 3.36 -16.73
C GLY A 162 17.54 3.57 -15.22
N ILE A 163 16.63 4.31 -14.56
CA ILE A 163 16.79 4.68 -13.15
C ILE A 163 16.54 3.47 -12.26
N LEU A 164 15.48 2.68 -12.53
CA LEU A 164 15.18 1.49 -11.73
C LEU A 164 16.19 0.35 -11.94
N GLN A 165 16.91 0.38 -13.05
CA GLN A 165 17.92 -0.63 -13.41
C GLN A 165 19.31 -0.32 -12.83
N GLY A 166 19.49 0.79 -12.10
CA GLY A 166 20.82 1.15 -11.60
C GLY A 166 21.74 1.76 -12.65
N ALA A 167 21.25 2.14 -13.85
CA ALA A 167 22.10 2.54 -14.97
C ALA A 167 22.64 3.99 -14.89
N ARG A 168 22.29 4.74 -13.83
CA ARG A 168 22.77 6.11 -13.61
C ARG A 168 24.01 6.15 -12.72
N SER A 169 24.70 7.29 -12.71
CA SER A 169 25.92 7.45 -11.91
C SER A 169 25.63 7.39 -10.41
N ARG A 170 26.62 6.99 -9.62
CA ARG A 170 26.53 7.00 -8.14
C ARG A 170 26.14 8.39 -7.60
N GLY A 171 26.70 9.46 -8.16
CA GLY A 171 26.36 10.84 -7.78
C GLY A 171 24.94 11.27 -8.15
N PHE A 172 24.32 10.65 -9.16
CA PHE A 172 22.90 10.82 -9.45
C PHE A 172 22.05 10.20 -8.34
N TYR A 173 22.28 8.93 -7.99
CA TYR A 173 21.52 8.26 -6.95
C TYR A 173 21.71 8.89 -5.56
N LEU A 174 22.93 9.37 -5.24
CA LEU A 174 23.18 10.09 -3.99
C LEU A 174 22.33 11.36 -3.88
N ARG A 175 22.35 12.22 -4.90
CA ARG A 175 21.52 13.44 -4.90
C ARG A 175 20.04 13.10 -4.87
N MET A 176 19.61 12.10 -5.64
CA MET A 176 18.22 11.65 -5.66
C MET A 176 17.76 11.19 -4.27
N THR A 177 18.54 10.36 -3.58
CA THR A 177 18.24 9.91 -2.22
C THR A 177 18.19 11.06 -1.23
N LEU A 178 19.20 11.94 -1.24
CA LEU A 178 19.28 13.05 -0.30
C LEU A 178 18.13 14.04 -0.48
N ILE A 179 17.83 14.45 -1.71
CA ILE A 179 16.73 15.37 -2.01
C ILE A 179 15.39 14.74 -1.64
N ALA A 180 15.17 13.49 -2.03
CA ALA A 180 13.90 12.81 -1.79
C ALA A 180 13.64 12.59 -0.29
N TYR A 181 14.66 12.19 0.48
CA TYR A 181 14.55 12.06 1.94
C TYR A 181 14.49 13.39 2.67
N ALA A 182 15.16 14.44 2.18
CA ALA A 182 15.04 15.79 2.75
C ALA A 182 13.60 16.32 2.69
N VAL A 183 12.82 15.89 1.70
CA VAL A 183 11.38 16.19 1.63
C VAL A 183 10.56 15.18 2.43
N ALA A 184 10.80 13.88 2.23
CA ALA A 184 9.94 12.83 2.76
C ALA A 184 10.00 12.70 4.28
N ILE A 185 11.19 12.73 4.88
CA ILE A 185 11.37 12.47 6.31
C ILE A 185 10.73 13.57 7.16
N PRO A 186 10.96 14.88 6.92
CA PRO A 186 10.30 15.92 7.72
C PRO A 186 8.77 15.84 7.63
N LEU A 187 8.22 15.65 6.43
CA LEU A 187 6.77 15.51 6.25
C LEU A 187 6.20 14.30 7.01
N ARG A 188 6.92 13.17 7.02
CA ARG A 188 6.53 11.97 7.80
C ARG A 188 6.65 12.19 9.30
N ILE A 189 7.69 12.88 9.78
CA ILE A 189 7.86 13.19 11.21
C ILE A 189 6.75 14.12 11.68
N VAL A 190 6.46 15.20 10.94
CA VAL A 190 5.36 16.12 11.27
C VAL A 190 4.04 15.35 11.31
N GLY A 191 3.74 14.55 10.28
CA GLY A 191 2.52 13.75 10.24
C GLY A 191 2.44 12.69 11.36
N ALA A 192 3.56 12.15 11.82
CA ALA A 192 3.60 11.23 12.96
C ALA A 192 3.31 11.96 14.28
N ILE A 193 3.93 13.12 14.53
CA ILE A 193 3.68 13.95 15.71
C ILE A 193 2.22 14.41 15.74
N GLU A 194 1.67 14.80 14.59
CA GLU A 194 0.28 15.21 14.45
C GLU A 194 -0.71 14.07 14.81
N GLN A 195 -0.41 12.84 14.42
CA GLN A 195 -1.24 11.67 14.74
C GLN A 195 -1.22 11.32 16.22
N THR A 196 -0.11 11.56 16.93
CA THR A 196 0.03 11.24 18.36
C THR A 196 -0.54 12.33 19.28
N ARG A 197 -0.99 13.47 18.75
CA ARG A 197 -1.62 14.53 19.56
C ARG A 197 -3.04 14.22 20.01
N PHE A 198 -3.72 13.26 19.37
CA PHE A 198 -5.11 12.85 19.67
C PHE A 198 -6.12 14.01 19.84
N ASP A 199 -5.88 15.13 19.14
CA ASP A 199 -6.77 16.30 19.09
C ASP A 199 -7.54 16.37 17.74
N ASP A 200 -8.60 17.19 17.71
CA ASP A 200 -9.44 17.42 16.52
C ASP A 200 -8.83 18.49 15.56
N ALA A 201 -7.56 18.84 15.75
CA ALA A 201 -6.89 19.80 14.90
C ALA A 201 -6.72 19.22 13.48
N PRO A 202 -6.88 20.05 12.43
CA PRO A 202 -6.56 19.66 11.06
C PRO A 202 -5.10 19.21 11.00
N LYS A 203 -4.85 18.08 10.36
CA LYS A 203 -3.52 17.49 10.29
C LYS A 203 -2.91 17.81 8.92
N THR A 204 -1.75 18.45 8.89
CA THR A 204 -1.04 18.77 7.64
C THR A 204 -0.72 17.52 6.82
N MET A 205 -0.63 16.35 7.46
CA MET A 205 -0.48 15.07 6.74
C MET A 205 -1.59 14.80 5.72
N TRP A 206 -2.81 15.32 5.91
CA TRP A 206 -3.91 15.14 4.94
C TRP A 206 -3.55 15.75 3.58
N ALA A 207 -2.78 16.84 3.58
CA ALA A 207 -2.32 17.52 2.38
C ALA A 207 -0.99 16.97 1.83
N THR A 208 -0.17 16.34 2.67
CA THR A 208 1.24 16.04 2.35
C THR A 208 1.55 14.55 2.25
N VAL A 209 0.62 13.66 2.60
CA VAL A 209 0.87 12.20 2.69
C VAL A 209 1.34 11.60 1.38
N GLU A 210 0.74 11.94 0.24
CA GLU A 210 1.11 11.35 -1.06
C GLU A 210 2.49 11.85 -1.49
N VAL A 211 2.76 13.16 -1.36
CA VAL A 211 4.07 13.75 -1.63
C VAL A 211 5.14 13.09 -0.77
N ALA A 212 4.87 12.93 0.52
CA ALA A 212 5.76 12.27 1.45
C ALA A 212 5.97 10.79 1.10
N ARG A 213 4.93 10.08 0.64
CA ARG A 213 5.00 8.67 0.21
C ARG A 213 5.86 8.52 -1.04
N GLU A 214 5.58 9.29 -2.08
CA GLU A 214 6.31 9.21 -3.36
C GLU A 214 7.77 9.61 -3.19
N ALA A 215 8.03 10.72 -2.50
CA ALA A 215 9.39 11.14 -2.18
C ALA A 215 10.12 10.07 -1.35
N MET A 216 9.44 9.46 -0.36
CA MET A 216 10.02 8.37 0.42
C MET A 216 10.40 7.19 -0.49
N THR A 217 9.51 6.77 -1.40
CA THR A 217 9.77 5.67 -2.34
C THR A 217 10.93 5.98 -3.28
N ILE A 218 11.02 7.20 -3.84
CA ILE A 218 12.17 7.61 -4.67
C ILE A 218 13.47 7.59 -3.87
N GLY A 219 13.43 8.03 -2.61
CA GLY A 219 14.57 7.94 -1.71
C GLY A 219 15.05 6.51 -1.49
N HIS A 220 14.11 5.58 -1.26
CA HIS A 220 14.39 4.14 -1.14
C HIS A 220 14.98 3.55 -2.43
N VAL A 221 14.43 3.89 -3.60
CA VAL A 221 14.98 3.44 -4.89
C VAL A 221 16.44 3.87 -5.02
N GLY A 222 16.75 5.14 -4.74
CA GLY A 222 18.13 5.63 -4.79
C GLY A 222 19.04 4.95 -3.78
N ALA A 223 18.57 4.74 -2.55
CA ALA A 223 19.34 4.09 -1.49
C ALA A 223 19.65 2.64 -1.85
N VAL A 224 18.68 1.90 -2.39
CA VAL A 224 18.86 0.52 -2.86
C VAL A 224 19.85 0.47 -4.03
N CYS A 225 19.73 1.37 -5.02
CA CYS A 225 20.69 1.43 -6.14
C CYS A 225 22.12 1.75 -5.66
N LEU A 226 22.29 2.67 -4.71
CA LEU A 226 23.60 2.95 -4.10
C LEU A 226 24.17 1.75 -3.37
N LEU A 227 23.32 1.05 -2.61
CA LEU A 227 23.71 -0.11 -1.82
C LEU A 227 24.14 -1.28 -2.74
N LEU A 228 23.38 -1.55 -3.80
CA LEU A 228 23.73 -2.54 -4.83
C LEU A 228 25.06 -2.24 -5.53
N GLY A 229 25.48 -0.97 -5.58
CA GLY A 229 26.79 -0.58 -6.10
C GLY A 229 27.98 -0.93 -5.18
N THR A 230 27.76 -1.61 -4.05
CA THR A 230 28.79 -2.03 -3.10
C THR A 230 28.81 -3.55 -2.93
N GLY A 231 29.98 -4.15 -2.66
CA GLY A 231 30.08 -5.61 -2.43
C GLY A 231 29.27 -6.09 -1.22
N PHE A 232 29.28 -5.31 -0.14
CA PHE A 232 28.44 -5.58 1.04
C PHE A 232 26.96 -5.52 0.71
N GLY A 233 26.51 -4.46 0.04
CA GLY A 233 25.10 -4.28 -0.28
C GLY A 233 24.57 -5.30 -1.27
N ALA A 234 25.37 -5.69 -2.27
CA ALA A 234 25.04 -6.80 -3.17
C ALA A 234 24.85 -8.11 -2.40
N THR A 235 25.67 -8.37 -1.39
CA THR A 235 25.54 -9.56 -0.53
C THR A 235 24.30 -9.47 0.36
N LEU A 236 24.08 -8.33 1.01
CA LEU A 236 22.94 -8.10 1.90
C LEU A 236 21.60 -8.21 1.18
N LEU A 237 21.51 -7.72 -0.05
CA LEU A 237 20.27 -7.71 -0.84
C LEU A 237 20.04 -8.97 -1.67
N ARG A 238 21.06 -9.84 -1.82
CA ARG A 238 20.97 -11.09 -2.59
C ARG A 238 19.78 -11.99 -2.21
N PRO A 239 19.41 -12.18 -0.92
CA PRO A 239 18.27 -13.01 -0.55
C PRO A 239 16.94 -12.53 -1.13
N PHE A 240 16.79 -11.23 -1.41
CA PHE A 240 15.55 -10.65 -1.93
C PHE A 240 15.29 -11.00 -3.39
N ILE A 241 16.28 -11.52 -4.13
CA ILE A 241 16.08 -12.06 -5.49
C ILE A 241 15.07 -13.21 -5.45
N ALA A 242 15.18 -14.10 -4.45
CA ALA A 242 14.24 -15.20 -4.27
C ALA A 242 12.83 -14.68 -3.97
N ALA A 243 12.72 -13.65 -3.13
CA ALA A 243 11.44 -13.03 -2.82
C ALA A 243 10.79 -12.40 -4.06
N GLY A 244 11.56 -11.71 -4.90
CA GLY A 244 11.05 -11.14 -6.16
C GLY A 244 10.58 -12.21 -7.17
N ARG A 245 11.24 -13.37 -7.22
CA ARG A 245 10.83 -14.49 -8.08
C ARG A 245 9.58 -15.23 -7.61
N ALA A 246 9.23 -15.10 -6.33
CA ALA A 246 8.13 -15.80 -5.66
C ALA A 246 7.11 -14.83 -5.04
N ALA A 247 7.02 -13.60 -5.57
CA ALA A 247 6.26 -12.51 -4.95
C ALA A 247 4.76 -12.84 -4.79
N LEU A 248 4.13 -13.47 -5.78
CA LEU A 248 2.72 -13.84 -5.73
C LEU A 248 2.50 -14.99 -4.74
N SER A 249 3.40 -15.98 -4.73
CA SER A 249 3.35 -17.06 -3.74
C SER A 249 3.55 -16.56 -2.31
N ILE A 250 4.50 -15.63 -2.10
CA ILE A 250 4.73 -15.01 -0.79
C ILE A 250 3.51 -14.23 -0.33
N TYR A 251 2.89 -13.46 -1.24
CA TYR A 251 1.69 -12.69 -0.93
C TYR A 251 0.53 -13.60 -0.47
N ILE A 252 0.24 -14.66 -1.23
CA ILE A 252 -0.81 -15.63 -0.85
C ILE A 252 -0.45 -16.39 0.42
N LEU A 253 0.81 -16.79 0.60
CA LEU A 253 1.26 -17.47 1.81
C LEU A 253 1.16 -16.56 3.04
N GLN A 254 1.45 -15.28 2.90
CA GLN A 254 1.28 -14.29 3.97
C GLN A 254 -0.20 -14.19 4.38
N THR A 255 -1.13 -14.18 3.42
CA THR A 255 -2.56 -14.25 3.70
C THR A 255 -2.94 -15.52 4.45
N ILE A 256 -2.43 -16.68 4.04
CA ILE A 256 -2.68 -17.94 4.74
C ILE A 256 -2.16 -17.87 6.18
N VAL A 257 -0.92 -17.43 6.38
CA VAL A 257 -0.34 -17.31 7.72
C VAL A 257 -1.16 -16.35 8.58
N CYS A 258 -1.49 -15.16 8.10
CA CYS A 258 -2.17 -14.16 8.91
C CYS A 258 -3.66 -14.46 9.13
N LEU A 259 -4.40 -14.75 8.06
CA LEU A 259 -5.87 -14.86 8.09
C LEU A 259 -6.38 -16.29 8.31
N TRP A 260 -5.56 -17.31 8.07
CA TRP A 260 -5.99 -18.71 8.22
C TRP A 260 -5.28 -19.42 9.37
N ILE A 261 -4.17 -18.89 9.88
CA ILE A 261 -3.42 -19.50 10.97
C ILE A 261 -3.39 -18.60 12.21
N LEU A 262 -2.87 -17.38 12.12
CA LEU A 262 -2.54 -16.59 13.32
C LEU A 262 -3.74 -15.88 13.95
N PHE A 263 -4.50 -15.13 13.16
CA PHE A 263 -5.55 -14.23 13.66
C PHE A 263 -7.02 -14.67 13.51
N PRO A 264 -7.40 -15.75 12.79
CA PRO A 264 -8.81 -16.12 12.72
C PRO A 264 -9.30 -16.81 14.00
N PRO A 265 -10.63 -16.82 14.27
CA PRO A 265 -11.20 -17.47 15.45
C PRO A 265 -10.99 -18.99 15.51
N PHE A 266 -10.71 -19.63 14.38
CA PHE A 266 -10.51 -21.09 14.27
C PHE A 266 -9.02 -21.49 14.15
N GLY A 267 -8.10 -20.52 14.16
CA GLY A 267 -6.66 -20.76 14.14
C GLY A 267 -6.05 -20.63 15.54
N LEU A 268 -4.97 -19.85 15.66
CA LEU A 268 -4.37 -19.48 16.93
C LEU A 268 -5.12 -18.36 17.66
N ALA A 269 -6.11 -17.73 17.01
CA ALA A 269 -6.99 -16.72 17.58
C ALA A 269 -6.25 -15.57 18.30
N LEU A 270 -5.14 -15.08 17.73
CA LEU A 270 -4.33 -14.00 18.32
C LEU A 270 -4.95 -12.60 18.19
N TYR A 271 -6.22 -12.50 17.83
CA TYR A 271 -6.89 -11.22 17.73
C TYR A 271 -7.05 -10.57 19.11
N GLY A 272 -6.67 -9.30 19.23
CA GLY A 272 -6.76 -8.54 20.48
C GLY A 272 -5.77 -8.94 21.58
N THR A 273 -4.88 -9.91 21.33
CA THR A 273 -3.91 -10.39 22.34
C THR A 273 -2.55 -9.67 22.30
N LEU A 274 -2.24 -8.99 21.19
CA LEU A 274 -0.96 -8.33 20.96
C LEU A 274 -1.10 -6.81 20.93
N GLY A 275 -0.24 -6.11 21.67
CA GLY A 275 -0.06 -4.67 21.52
C GLY A 275 0.77 -4.32 20.27
N TRP A 276 0.96 -3.02 20.01
CA TRP A 276 1.68 -2.51 18.83
C TRP A 276 3.06 -3.13 18.63
N ALA A 277 3.87 -3.22 19.70
CA ALA A 277 5.21 -3.82 19.63
C ALA A 277 5.15 -5.32 19.28
N GLY A 278 4.19 -6.05 19.86
CA GLY A 278 3.95 -7.46 19.54
C GLY A 278 3.57 -7.66 18.08
N LEU A 279 2.64 -6.85 17.56
CA LEU A 279 2.25 -6.88 16.15
C LEU A 279 3.44 -6.60 15.20
N MET A 280 4.29 -5.63 15.54
CA MET A 280 5.48 -5.33 14.74
C MET A 280 6.51 -6.46 14.79
N ALA A 281 6.73 -7.07 15.96
CA ALA A 281 7.61 -8.23 16.09
C ALA A 281 7.08 -9.43 15.31
N THR A 282 5.77 -9.71 15.37
CA THR A 282 5.11 -10.75 14.58
C THR A 282 5.25 -10.49 13.08
N ALA A 283 5.01 -9.26 12.62
CA ALA A 283 5.17 -8.90 11.21
C ALA A 283 6.63 -9.10 10.73
N LEU A 284 7.61 -8.68 11.53
CA LEU A 284 9.03 -8.89 11.22
C LEU A 284 9.38 -10.38 11.16
N ALA A 285 8.90 -11.17 12.13
CA ALA A 285 9.13 -12.61 12.17
C ALA A 285 8.55 -13.33 10.94
N ILE A 286 7.32 -12.98 10.54
CA ILE A 286 6.68 -13.50 9.33
C ILE A 286 7.50 -13.14 8.09
N ASN A 287 7.90 -11.87 7.94
CA ASN A 287 8.70 -11.43 6.80
C ASN A 287 10.05 -12.15 6.70
N ILE A 288 10.74 -12.35 7.83
CA ILE A 288 11.99 -13.12 7.88
C ILE A 288 11.73 -14.57 7.47
N ALA A 289 10.71 -15.21 8.04
CA ALA A 289 10.37 -16.60 7.73
C ALA A 289 10.02 -16.79 6.24
N LEU A 290 9.22 -15.88 5.66
CA LEU A 290 8.87 -15.89 4.24
C LEU A 290 10.09 -15.69 3.35
N LEU A 291 11.00 -14.79 3.71
CA LEU A 291 12.25 -14.57 2.96
C LEU A 291 13.16 -15.81 3.00
N LEU A 292 13.33 -16.43 4.17
CA LEU A 292 14.11 -17.65 4.34
C LEU A 292 13.49 -18.81 3.54
N LEU A 293 12.17 -18.97 3.64
CA LEU A 293 11.43 -19.99 2.91
C LEU A 293 11.55 -19.80 1.40
N ALA A 294 11.40 -18.57 0.90
CA ALA A 294 11.56 -18.26 -0.52
C ALA A 294 12.96 -18.65 -1.02
N ASN A 295 14.01 -18.32 -0.26
CA ASN A 295 15.38 -18.71 -0.57
C ASN A 295 15.59 -20.23 -0.55
N ALA A 296 15.01 -20.94 0.43
CA ALA A 296 15.06 -22.39 0.49
C ALA A 296 14.30 -23.04 -0.69
N TYR A 297 13.19 -22.44 -1.10
CA TYR A 297 12.31 -22.93 -2.15
C TYR A 297 12.97 -22.84 -3.54
N VAL A 298 13.48 -21.66 -3.92
CA VAL A 298 14.09 -21.43 -5.25
C VAL A 298 15.41 -22.18 -5.47
N ARG A 299 15.98 -22.78 -4.42
CA ARG A 299 17.10 -23.73 -4.56
C ARG A 299 16.65 -25.00 -5.27
N ARG A 300 15.45 -25.50 -4.95
CA ARG A 300 14.90 -26.78 -5.44
C ARG A 300 13.97 -26.64 -6.65
N PHE A 301 13.27 -25.52 -6.77
CA PHE A 301 12.24 -25.31 -7.80
C PHE A 301 12.52 -24.06 -8.64
N ASP A 302 12.12 -24.07 -9.91
CA ASP A 302 12.34 -22.93 -10.82
C ASP A 302 11.21 -21.89 -10.76
N ILE A 303 9.99 -22.36 -10.49
CA ILE A 303 8.79 -21.55 -10.44
C ILE A 303 8.10 -21.80 -9.10
N ALA A 304 7.74 -20.72 -8.41
CA ALA A 304 6.98 -20.79 -7.16
C ALA A 304 5.52 -21.19 -7.42
N PRO A 305 4.80 -21.75 -6.42
CA PRO A 305 3.54 -22.45 -6.69
C PRO A 305 2.47 -21.62 -7.37
N VAL A 306 2.20 -20.42 -6.87
CA VAL A 306 1.14 -19.57 -7.41
C VAL A 306 1.56 -18.99 -8.76
N GLU A 307 2.84 -18.67 -8.93
CA GLU A 307 3.42 -18.27 -10.22
C GLU A 307 3.32 -19.39 -11.25
N TRP A 308 3.49 -20.66 -10.85
CA TRP A 308 3.34 -21.81 -11.73
C TRP A 308 1.90 -21.95 -12.19
N VAL A 309 0.92 -21.84 -11.29
CA VAL A 309 -0.50 -21.90 -11.64
C VAL A 309 -0.81 -20.79 -12.64
N TRP A 310 -0.40 -19.55 -12.32
CA TRP A 310 -0.65 -18.41 -13.18
C TRP A 310 -0.04 -18.58 -14.57
N ARG A 311 1.26 -18.90 -14.67
CA ARG A 311 1.94 -19.04 -15.96
C ARG A 311 1.42 -20.23 -16.77
N SER A 312 1.12 -21.35 -16.11
CA SER A 312 0.54 -22.52 -16.78
C SER A 312 -0.85 -22.24 -17.34
N LEU A 313 -1.67 -21.47 -16.63
CA LEU A 313 -2.98 -21.03 -17.12
C LEU A 313 -2.85 -20.09 -18.32
N VAL A 314 -1.90 -19.15 -18.28
CA VAL A 314 -1.66 -18.21 -19.39
C VAL A 314 -1.13 -18.94 -20.64
N GLU A 315 -0.26 -19.94 -20.47
CA GLU A 315 0.27 -20.73 -21.57
C GLU A 315 -0.67 -21.86 -22.04
N GLY A 316 -1.76 -22.13 -21.32
CA GLY A 316 -2.69 -23.21 -21.63
C GLY A 316 -2.11 -24.62 -21.47
N ARG A 317 -0.99 -24.77 -20.74
CA ARG A 317 -0.31 -26.05 -20.50
C ARG A 317 0.41 -26.05 -19.15
N ALA A 318 0.58 -27.23 -18.55
CA ALA A 318 1.37 -27.37 -17.33
C ALA A 318 2.87 -27.12 -17.62
N LEU A 319 3.45 -26.11 -16.94
CA LEU A 319 4.88 -25.84 -17.03
C LEU A 319 5.72 -26.83 -16.21
N PRO A 320 6.98 -27.09 -16.59
CA PRO A 320 7.89 -27.85 -15.73
C PRO A 320 8.12 -27.10 -14.42
N TRP A 321 7.83 -27.75 -13.30
CA TRP A 321 7.88 -27.14 -11.96
C TRP A 321 9.30 -27.17 -11.36
N ARG A 322 10.01 -28.29 -11.57
CA ARG A 322 11.34 -28.55 -11.02
C ARG A 322 12.42 -28.18 -12.03
N LYS A 323 13.59 -27.82 -11.51
CA LYS A 323 14.81 -27.71 -12.32
C LYS A 323 15.02 -29.01 -13.08
N ALA A 324 15.15 -28.92 -14.40
CA ALA A 324 15.68 -30.04 -15.16
C ALA A 324 17.07 -30.35 -14.60
N THR A 325 17.26 -31.56 -14.08
CA THR A 325 18.60 -32.08 -13.84
C THR A 325 19.24 -32.20 -15.21
N LEU A 326 20.11 -31.25 -15.55
CA LEU A 326 21.00 -31.44 -16.69
C LEU A 326 21.74 -32.77 -16.44
N PRO A 327 21.78 -33.70 -17.41
CA PRO A 327 22.61 -34.88 -17.26
C PRO A 327 24.05 -34.44 -16.97
N PRO A 328 24.82 -35.23 -16.19
CA PRO A 328 26.24 -34.94 -15.99
C PRO A 328 26.88 -34.75 -17.36
N PHE A 329 27.69 -33.70 -17.49
CA PHE A 329 28.39 -33.39 -18.73
C PHE A 329 29.16 -34.63 -19.20
N SER A 330 28.66 -35.32 -20.24
CA SER A 330 29.36 -36.40 -20.91
C SER A 330 30.43 -35.74 -21.76
N GLY A 331 31.67 -35.72 -21.26
CA GLY A 331 32.79 -34.93 -21.76
C GLY A 331 33.34 -35.28 -23.14
N GLU A 332 32.49 -35.49 -24.15
CA GLU A 332 32.91 -35.53 -25.54
C GLU A 332 32.94 -34.12 -26.11
N LEU A 333 34.09 -33.47 -25.94
CA LEU A 333 34.48 -32.37 -26.82
C LEU A 333 34.53 -32.93 -28.24
N ARG A 334 33.62 -32.49 -29.10
CA ARG A 334 33.69 -32.79 -30.53
C ARG A 334 35.03 -32.25 -31.07
N PRO A 335 35.86 -33.08 -31.72
CA PRO A 335 37.07 -32.58 -32.37
C PRO A 335 36.68 -31.58 -33.48
N ALA A 336 37.47 -30.51 -33.56
CA ALA A 336 37.32 -29.41 -34.51
C ALA A 336 37.55 -29.86 -35.96
#